data_AF-A0A1B7JJH7-F1
#
_entry.id   AF-A0A1B7JJH7-F1
#
_cell.length_a   1.000
_cell.length_b   1.000
_cell.length_c   1.000
_cell.angle_alpha   90.00
_cell.angle_beta   90.00
_cell.angle_gamma   90.00
#
_symmetry.space_group_name_H-M   'P 1'
#
loop_
_entity.id
_entity.type
_entity.pdbx_description
1 polymer ?
#
loop_
_entity_poly.entity_id
_entity_poly.type
_entity_poly.pdbx_seq_one_letter_code
_entity_poly.pdbx_strand_id
1 'polypeptide(L)'
;MAVYKSTIQKAGFEDFYPTTLAFTAAKKNFFLGHSKDKSYAIYSLADNGKIDEKVPVQKGKLLTYLSNLQAFYDTAQNKQFLYGYNLETKIFQLYQIADNANITILLSDDFAVENTIKSTTMFLVAGILHIFIQTENNKEWYIYKVNFVE
;
A
#
# COMPACT_ATOMS: atom_id res chain seq x y z
N MET A 1 24.56 -19.83 -4.48
CA MET A 1 23.93 -19.59 -3.17
C MET A 1 22.65 -20.41 -3.12
N ALA A 2 22.53 -21.37 -2.20
CA ALA A 2 21.31 -22.16 -2.04
C ALA A 2 20.37 -21.43 -1.08
N VAL A 3 19.09 -21.30 -1.44
CA VAL A 3 18.06 -20.72 -0.60
C VAL A 3 17.19 -21.86 -0.08
N TYR A 4 17.10 -22.00 1.24
CA TYR A 4 16.25 -22.99 1.90
C TYR A 4 15.00 -22.30 2.44
N LYS A 5 13.86 -22.98 2.36
CA LYS A 5 12.60 -22.52 2.92
C LYS A 5 12.16 -23.46 4.04
N SER A 6 11.65 -22.90 5.13
CA SER A 6 11.07 -23.64 6.25
C SER A 6 9.74 -23.01 6.64
N THR A 7 8.76 -23.83 7.02
CA THR A 7 7.46 -23.36 7.49
C THR A 7 7.56 -22.81 8.91
N ILE A 8 7.11 -21.56 9.13
CA ILE A 8 7.06 -20.92 10.46
C ILE A 8 5.67 -20.95 11.11
N GLN A 9 4.61 -20.96 10.29
CA GLN A 9 3.20 -20.98 10.71
C GLN A 9 2.34 -21.61 9.61
N LYS A 10 1.32 -22.37 10.01
CA LYS A 10 0.23 -22.84 9.14
C LYS A 10 -1.09 -22.54 9.86
N ALA A 11 -1.86 -21.61 9.31
CA ALA A 11 -3.14 -21.13 9.84
C ALA A 11 -4.05 -20.71 8.68
N GLY A 12 -5.26 -20.23 8.97
CA GLY A 12 -6.22 -19.71 7.99
C GLY A 12 -6.93 -18.46 8.50
N PHE A 13 -7.25 -17.55 7.59
CA PHE A 13 -8.11 -16.40 7.85
C PHE A 13 -9.57 -16.74 7.53
N GLU A 14 -10.50 -15.96 8.08
CA GLU A 14 -11.93 -16.05 7.72
C GLU A 14 -12.18 -15.57 6.28
N ASP A 15 -11.46 -14.52 5.85
CA ASP A 15 -11.55 -13.95 4.51
C ASP A 15 -10.36 -14.32 3.63
N PHE A 16 -10.57 -14.29 2.31
CA PHE A 16 -9.49 -14.40 1.34
C PHE A 16 -8.94 -13.02 0.96
N TYR A 17 -7.65 -12.81 1.18
CA TYR A 17 -6.94 -11.57 0.87
C TYR A 17 -6.04 -11.72 -0.38
N PRO A 18 -6.52 -11.37 -1.58
CA PRO A 18 -5.73 -11.45 -2.81
C PRO A 18 -4.56 -10.46 -2.87
N THR A 19 -4.66 -9.32 -2.19
CA THR A 19 -3.55 -8.38 -2.04
C THR A 19 -3.14 -8.33 -0.56
N THR A 20 -1.85 -8.46 -0.29
CA THR A 20 -1.31 -8.46 1.08
C THR A 20 -0.04 -7.63 1.17
N LEU A 21 0.27 -7.13 2.37
CA LEU A 21 1.45 -6.33 2.63
C LEU A 21 1.91 -6.52 4.08
N ALA A 22 3.21 -6.65 4.30
CA ALA A 22 3.81 -6.48 5.61
C ALA A 22 4.41 -5.07 5.71
N PHE A 23 4.18 -4.38 6.83
CA PHE A 23 4.69 -3.02 7.07
C PHE A 23 4.97 -2.78 8.56
N THR A 24 5.65 -1.69 8.90
CA THR A 24 6.07 -1.37 10.26
C THR A 24 5.57 0.00 10.69
N ALA A 25 4.67 0.09 11.67
CA ALA A 25 4.24 1.37 12.26
C ALA A 25 4.63 1.47 13.74
N ALA A 26 5.11 2.63 14.19
CA ALA A 26 5.63 2.83 15.56
C ALA A 26 6.59 1.72 16.04
N LYS A 27 7.47 1.24 15.15
CA LYS A 27 8.43 0.13 15.40
C LYS A 27 7.78 -1.23 15.68
N LYS A 28 6.51 -1.41 15.34
CA LYS A 28 5.80 -2.70 15.41
C LYS A 28 5.48 -3.16 13.99
N ASN A 29 5.57 -4.47 13.76
CA ASN A 29 5.29 -5.05 12.46
C ASN A 29 3.81 -5.46 12.36
N PHE A 30 3.25 -5.28 11.17
CA PHE A 30 1.86 -5.56 10.88
C PHE A 30 1.73 -6.28 9.54
N PHE A 31 0.66 -7.05 9.42
CA PHE A 31 0.22 -7.68 8.19
C PHE A 31 -1.13 -7.10 7.78
N LEU A 32 -1.24 -6.60 6.56
CA LEU A 32 -2.47 -6.11 5.97
C LEU A 32 -2.95 -7.12 4.93
N GLY A 33 -4.19 -7.56 5.08
CA GLY A 33 -4.94 -8.28 4.05
C GLY A 33 -6.00 -7.37 3.44
N HIS A 34 -6.07 -7.34 2.10
CA HIS A 34 -7.03 -6.52 1.36
C HIS A 34 -7.84 -7.37 0.36
N SER A 35 -9.16 -7.30 0.49
CA SER A 35 -10.14 -8.09 -0.24
C SER A 35 -10.75 -7.33 -1.42
N LYS A 36 -11.24 -8.07 -2.43
CA LYS A 36 -11.90 -7.49 -3.62
C LYS A 36 -13.14 -6.67 -3.31
N ASP A 37 -13.82 -6.94 -2.21
CA ASP A 37 -14.97 -6.14 -1.72
C ASP A 37 -14.55 -4.81 -1.05
N LYS A 38 -13.26 -4.45 -1.20
CA LYS A 38 -12.59 -3.27 -0.66
C LYS A 38 -12.32 -3.34 0.84
N SER A 39 -12.73 -4.40 1.53
CA SER A 39 -12.42 -4.57 2.94
C SER A 39 -10.92 -4.80 3.16
N TYR A 40 -10.43 -4.37 4.31
CA TYR A 40 -9.10 -4.71 4.78
C TYR A 40 -9.13 -5.08 6.26
N ALA A 41 -8.16 -5.89 6.66
CA ALA A 41 -7.86 -6.19 8.04
C ALA A 41 -6.35 -6.07 8.27
N ILE A 42 -5.98 -5.46 9.40
CA ILE A 42 -4.61 -5.34 9.86
C ILE A 42 -4.43 -6.24 11.08
N TYR A 43 -3.40 -7.07 11.06
CA TYR A 43 -3.05 -7.99 12.13
C TYR A 43 -1.64 -7.68 12.63
N SER A 44 -1.37 -8.00 13.90
CA SER A 44 -0.01 -7.94 14.43
C SER A 44 0.86 -8.99 13.75
N LEU A 45 2.08 -8.62 13.38
CA LEU A 45 3.11 -9.51 12.86
C LEU A 45 4.26 -9.54 13.87
N ALA A 46 4.55 -10.71 14.44
CA ALA A 46 5.64 -10.89 15.38
C ALA A 46 7.00 -10.91 14.65
N ASP A 47 8.08 -10.63 15.37
CA ASP A 47 9.45 -10.59 14.81
C ASP A 47 9.93 -11.96 14.27
N ASN A 48 9.28 -13.04 14.68
CA ASN A 48 9.51 -14.38 14.14
C ASN A 48 8.68 -14.68 12.87
N GLY A 49 8.00 -13.67 12.32
CA GLY A 49 7.18 -13.75 11.11
C GLY A 49 5.78 -14.33 11.30
N LYS A 50 5.34 -14.61 12.53
CA LYS A 50 3.99 -15.12 12.81
C LYS A 50 2.96 -14.00 12.83
N ILE A 51 1.82 -14.23 12.19
CA ILE A 51 0.66 -13.34 12.23
C ILE A 51 -0.22 -13.77 13.39
N ASP A 52 -0.78 -12.82 14.15
CA ASP A 52 -1.89 -13.10 15.07
C ASP A 52 -3.21 -13.00 14.30
N GLU A 53 -3.62 -14.07 13.63
CA GLU A 53 -4.75 -14.08 12.69
C GLU A 53 -6.12 -13.94 13.36
N LYS A 54 -6.19 -14.08 14.69
CA LYS A 54 -7.46 -14.14 15.44
C LYS A 54 -8.00 -12.77 15.83
N VAL A 55 -7.11 -11.81 16.10
CA VAL A 55 -7.48 -10.49 16.60
C VAL A 55 -6.91 -9.42 15.67
N PRO A 56 -7.74 -8.88 14.76
CA PRO A 56 -7.31 -7.76 13.94
C PRO A 56 -7.16 -6.51 14.80
N VAL A 57 -6.06 -5.80 14.60
CA VAL A 57 -5.76 -4.49 15.17
C VAL A 57 -6.73 -3.45 14.62
N GLN A 58 -7.05 -3.56 13.33
CA GLN A 58 -8.02 -2.69 12.66
C GLN A 58 -8.72 -3.46 11.55
N LYS A 59 -9.99 -3.12 11.31
CA LYS A 59 -10.71 -3.46 10.07
C LYS A 59 -11.27 -2.18 9.46
N GLY A 60 -11.43 -2.16 8.14
CA GLY A 60 -12.05 -1.05 7.45
C GLY A 60 -12.32 -1.35 5.99
N LYS A 61 -12.63 -0.30 5.23
CA LYS A 61 -12.73 -0.36 3.77
C LYS A 61 -11.86 0.74 3.16
N LEU A 62 -11.12 0.38 2.12
CA LEU A 62 -10.50 1.36 1.23
C LEU A 62 -11.53 1.86 0.21
N LEU A 63 -11.17 2.92 -0.53
CA LEU A 63 -12.08 3.51 -1.51
C LEU A 63 -12.28 2.59 -2.72
N THR A 64 -11.23 1.88 -3.15
CA THR A 64 -11.30 0.84 -4.18
C THR A 64 -10.48 -0.39 -3.78
N TYR A 65 -10.62 -1.46 -4.56
CA TYR A 65 -9.73 -2.61 -4.44
C TYR A 65 -8.38 -2.30 -5.08
N LEU A 66 -7.29 -2.33 -4.33
CA LEU A 66 -5.96 -2.05 -4.85
C LEU A 66 -5.28 -3.36 -5.25
N SER A 67 -5.05 -3.52 -6.56
CA SER A 67 -4.42 -4.69 -7.19
C SER A 67 -2.94 -4.82 -6.83
N ASN A 68 -2.33 -3.72 -6.43
CA ASN A 68 -0.98 -3.65 -5.87
C ASN A 68 -1.03 -2.76 -4.62
N LEU A 69 -0.35 -3.17 -3.55
CA LEU A 69 -0.20 -2.40 -2.32
C LEU A 69 1.27 -2.38 -1.92
N GLN A 70 1.75 -1.20 -1.56
CA GLN A 70 3.12 -0.96 -1.12
C GLN A 70 3.12 0.05 0.03
N ALA A 71 3.91 -0.23 1.06
CA ALA A 71 4.22 0.76 2.09
C ALA A 71 5.52 1.46 1.74
N PHE A 72 5.61 2.75 2.05
CA PHE A 72 6.85 3.52 1.96
C PHE A 72 7.02 4.43 3.17
N TYR A 73 8.28 4.69 3.51
CA TYR A 73 8.69 5.32 4.76
C TYR A 73 9.40 6.63 4.46
N ASP A 74 8.84 7.74 4.93
CA ASP A 74 9.51 9.03 4.96
C ASP A 74 10.28 9.15 6.26
N THR A 75 11.56 8.77 6.22
CA THR A 75 12.45 8.87 7.39
C THR A 75 12.80 10.31 7.75
N ALA A 76 12.66 11.27 6.83
CA ALA A 76 12.95 12.68 7.09
C ALA A 76 11.83 13.33 7.91
N GLN A 77 10.57 13.00 7.62
CA GLN A 77 9.40 13.49 8.35
C GLN A 77 8.88 12.51 9.41
N ASN A 78 9.47 11.33 9.52
CA ASN A 78 8.98 10.20 10.32
C ASN A 78 7.50 9.87 10.01
N LYS A 79 7.16 9.84 8.72
CA LYS A 79 5.82 9.51 8.22
C LYS A 79 5.83 8.21 7.42
N GLN A 80 4.68 7.58 7.34
CA GLN A 80 4.50 6.33 6.62
C GLN A 80 3.27 6.42 5.74
N PHE A 81 3.35 5.77 4.60
CA PHE A 81 2.32 5.84 3.60
C PHE A 81 2.04 4.48 3.01
N LEU A 82 0.79 4.28 2.61
CA LEU A 82 0.34 3.17 1.79
C LEU A 82 -0.01 3.70 0.41
N TYR A 83 0.59 3.13 -0.61
CA TYR A 83 0.22 3.38 -2.00
C TYR A 83 -0.29 2.11 -2.64
N GLY A 84 -1.25 2.27 -3.54
CA GLY A 84 -1.65 1.21 -4.44
C GLY A 84 -2.40 1.75 -5.64
N TYR A 85 -2.65 0.86 -6.59
CA TYR A 85 -3.49 1.16 -7.74
C TYR A 85 -4.47 0.04 -8.03
N ASN A 86 -5.60 0.40 -8.61
CA ASN A 86 -6.58 -0.53 -9.17
C ASN A 86 -6.42 -0.54 -10.69
N LEU A 87 -6.14 -1.71 -11.26
CA LEU A 87 -5.97 -1.85 -12.71
C LEU A 87 -7.28 -1.74 -13.50
N GLU A 88 -8.40 -2.16 -12.92
CA GLU A 88 -9.72 -2.15 -13.54
C GLU A 88 -10.28 -0.73 -13.60
N THR A 89 -10.32 -0.05 -12.45
CA THR A 89 -10.85 1.32 -12.35
C THR A 89 -9.83 2.37 -12.72
N LYS A 90 -8.56 2.00 -12.92
CA LYS A 90 -7.47 2.88 -13.34
C LYS A 90 -7.22 4.07 -12.39
N ILE A 91 -7.44 3.82 -11.10
CA ILE A 91 -7.24 4.79 -10.02
C ILE A 91 -6.01 4.39 -9.22
N PHE A 92 -5.20 5.35 -8.82
CA PHE A 92 -4.20 5.19 -7.77
C PHE A 92 -4.62 5.91 -6.50
N GLN A 93 -4.19 5.39 -5.36
CA GLN A 93 -4.55 5.93 -4.06
C GLN A 93 -3.34 5.97 -3.15
N LEU A 94 -3.29 7.04 -2.35
CA LEU A 94 -2.30 7.27 -1.34
C LEU A 94 -3.00 7.49 0.00
N TYR A 95 -2.51 6.78 1.00
CA TYR A 95 -2.94 6.90 2.37
C TYR A 95 -1.77 7.19 3.29
N GLN A 96 -2.03 7.90 4.38
CA GLN A 96 -1.13 7.96 5.51
C GLN A 96 -1.41 6.77 6.44
N ILE A 97 -0.34 6.16 6.94
CA ILE A 97 -0.39 5.17 8.02
C ILE A 97 0.02 5.90 9.30
N ALA A 98 -0.87 5.91 10.30
CA ALA A 98 -0.58 6.42 11.63
C ALA A 98 0.20 5.38 12.46
N ASP A 99 0.80 5.82 13.57
CA ASP A 99 1.58 4.98 14.48
C ASP A 99 0.81 3.79 15.07
N ASN A 100 -0.51 3.90 15.17
CA ASN A 100 -1.40 2.82 15.60
C ASN A 100 -1.91 1.93 14.44
N ALA A 101 -1.27 2.01 13.27
CA ALA A 101 -1.64 1.36 12.01
C ALA A 101 -2.92 1.89 11.34
N ASN A 102 -3.57 2.94 11.88
CA ASN A 102 -4.73 3.53 11.22
C ASN A 102 -4.39 4.11 9.85
N ILE A 103 -5.24 3.81 8.86
CA ILE A 103 -5.08 4.25 7.48
C ILE A 103 -6.05 5.41 7.18
N THR A 104 -5.52 6.53 6.73
CA THR A 104 -6.29 7.72 6.33
C THR A 104 -5.96 8.11 4.90
N ILE A 105 -6.96 8.36 4.06
CA ILE A 105 -6.73 8.77 2.68
C ILE A 105 -6.13 10.18 2.59
N LEU A 106 -5.16 10.34 1.68
CA LEU A 106 -4.57 11.64 1.35
C LEU A 106 -4.86 12.06 -0.09
N LEU A 107 -4.79 11.10 -1.02
CA LEU A 107 -4.97 11.35 -2.45
C LEU A 107 -5.63 10.14 -3.12
N SER A 108 -6.51 10.41 -4.06
CA SER A 108 -7.06 9.44 -5.00
C SER A 108 -7.23 10.13 -6.33
N ASP A 109 -6.65 9.56 -7.38
CA ASP A 109 -6.68 10.17 -8.70
C ASP A 109 -6.57 9.10 -9.80
N ASP A 110 -6.98 9.46 -11.00
CA ASP A 110 -6.91 8.59 -12.17
C ASP A 110 -5.49 8.57 -12.74
N PHE A 111 -5.01 7.39 -13.11
CA PHE A 111 -3.81 7.28 -13.96
C PHE A 111 -4.17 6.95 -15.41
N ALA A 112 -5.43 6.97 -15.80
CA ALA A 112 -5.81 6.89 -17.21
C ALA A 112 -6.19 8.27 -17.75
N VAL A 113 -5.73 8.58 -18.96
CA VAL A 113 -6.10 9.81 -19.68
C VAL A 113 -6.37 9.45 -21.14
N GLU A 114 -7.46 9.99 -21.69
CA GLU A 114 -7.79 9.93 -23.13
C GLU A 114 -7.65 8.52 -23.74
N ASN A 115 -8.30 7.53 -23.13
CA ASN A 115 -8.29 6.12 -23.56
C ASN A 115 -6.94 5.40 -23.53
N THR A 116 -5.90 5.99 -22.95
CA THR A 116 -4.58 5.34 -22.79
C THR A 116 -4.32 4.98 -21.34
N ILE A 117 -3.73 3.80 -21.12
CA ILE A 117 -3.24 3.36 -19.81
C ILE A 117 -1.92 4.09 -19.54
N LYS A 118 -1.75 4.62 -18.33
CA LYS A 118 -0.44 5.09 -17.85
C LYS A 118 0.13 4.07 -16.88
N SER A 119 1.45 3.95 -16.83
CA SER A 119 2.11 3.35 -15.66
C SER A 119 2.32 4.44 -14.61
N THR A 120 2.21 4.08 -13.33
CA THR A 120 2.42 5.01 -12.22
C THR A 120 3.30 4.38 -11.14
N THR A 121 4.10 5.20 -10.47
CA THR A 121 4.86 4.83 -9.27
C THR A 121 5.05 6.07 -8.40
N MET A 122 4.98 5.89 -7.09
CA MET A 122 5.29 6.92 -6.11
C MET A 122 6.66 6.65 -5.47
N PHE A 123 7.41 7.71 -5.22
CA PHE A 123 8.70 7.62 -4.52
C PHE A 123 9.00 8.90 -3.74
N LEU A 124 9.85 8.78 -2.72
CA LEU A 124 10.28 9.89 -1.87
C LEU A 124 11.74 10.25 -2.16
N VAL A 125 12.01 11.55 -2.27
CA VAL A 125 13.38 12.10 -2.34
C VAL A 125 13.46 13.26 -1.38
N ALA A 126 14.35 13.17 -0.37
CA ALA A 126 14.55 14.21 0.64
C ALA A 126 13.25 14.69 1.32
N GLY A 127 12.35 13.76 1.67
CA GLY A 127 11.06 14.07 2.31
C GLY A 127 10.02 14.71 1.38
N ILE A 128 10.26 14.70 0.07
CA ILE A 128 9.33 15.20 -0.94
C ILE A 128 8.76 14.02 -1.72
N LEU A 129 7.44 13.93 -1.78
CA LEU A 129 6.73 12.93 -2.55
C LEU A 129 6.73 13.28 -4.03
N HIS A 130 7.08 12.31 -4.85
CA HIS A 130 7.05 12.39 -6.30
C HIS A 130 6.14 11.30 -6.87
N ILE A 131 5.42 11.64 -7.94
CA ILE A 131 4.60 10.69 -8.71
C ILE A 131 5.16 10.66 -10.13
N PHE A 132 5.70 9.51 -10.53
CA PHE A 132 6.03 9.25 -11.92
C PHE A 132 4.80 8.72 -12.64
N ILE A 133 4.55 9.25 -13.84
CA ILE A 133 3.50 8.78 -14.73
C ILE A 133 4.08 8.69 -16.14
N GLN A 134 3.88 7.56 -16.82
CA GLN A 134 4.26 7.40 -18.23
C GLN A 134 3.08 6.89 -19.05
N THR A 135 2.86 7.51 -20.20
CA THR A 135 1.75 7.21 -21.10
C THR A 135 2.15 6.12 -22.09
N GLU A 136 1.30 5.10 -22.27
CA GLU A 136 1.64 3.96 -23.12
C GLU A 136 1.67 4.29 -24.63
N ASN A 137 0.80 5.17 -25.11
CA ASN A 137 0.62 5.42 -26.55
C ASN A 137 1.79 6.18 -27.19
N ASN A 138 2.29 7.24 -26.53
CA ASN A 138 3.33 8.12 -27.03
C ASN A 138 4.64 8.01 -26.22
N LYS A 139 4.65 7.18 -25.15
CA LYS A 139 5.80 6.93 -24.26
C LYS A 139 6.27 8.16 -23.46
N GLU A 140 5.57 9.29 -23.54
CA GLU A 140 5.87 10.48 -22.74
C GLU A 140 5.72 10.20 -21.26
N TRP A 141 6.54 10.85 -20.45
CA TRP A 141 6.52 10.70 -19.00
C TRP A 141 6.63 12.05 -18.30
N TYR A 142 6.05 12.09 -17.11
CA TYR A 142 5.96 13.27 -16.26
C TYR A 142 6.30 12.85 -14.83
N ILE A 143 6.99 13.72 -14.09
CA ILE A 143 7.20 13.58 -12.66
C ILE A 143 6.55 14.78 -11.98
N TYR A 144 5.58 14.51 -11.13
CA TYR A 144 4.90 15.53 -10.33
C TYR A 144 5.53 15.55 -8.95
N LYS A 145 5.86 16.75 -8.47
CA LYS A 145 6.16 17.00 -7.06
C LYS A 145 4.84 17.24 -6.32
N VAL A 146 4.61 16.49 -5.25
CA VAL A 146 3.41 16.63 -4.41
C VAL A 146 3.79 17.39 -3.14
N ASN A 147 3.11 18.50 -2.89
CA ASN A 147 3.17 19.21 -1.62
C ASN A 147 1.83 19.02 -0.91
N PHE A 148 1.86 18.57 0.34
CA PHE A 148 0.69 18.61 1.20
C PHE A 148 0.60 20.02 1.79
N VAL A 149 -0.47 20.74 1.49
CA VAL A 149 -0.77 22.02 2.14
C VAL A 149 -1.61 21.68 3.37
N GLU A 150 -1.21 22.14 4.55
CA GLU A 150 -1.99 22.04 5.78
C GLU A 150 -3.23 22.96 5.74
#